data_AF-A0A534TDZ8-F1
#
_entry.id   AF-A0A534TDZ8-F1
#
_cell.length_a   1.000
_cell.length_b   1.000
_cell.length_c   1.000
_cell.angle_alpha   90.00
_cell.angle_beta   90.00
_cell.angle_gamma   90.00
#
_symmetry.space_group_name_H-M   'P 1'
#
loop_
_entity.id
_entity.type
_entity.pdbx_description
1 polymer ?
#
loop_
_entity_poly.entity_id
_entity_poly.type
_entity_poly.pdbx_seq_one_letter_code
_entity_poly.pdbx_strand_id
1 'polypeptide(L)' 'VFWTIFDGHVTALVAGFVIRAYGSGPVRGFATTLIIGLLASMFTSIVVTRAIVEWFVSHGRLHKAVTF' A
#
# COMPACT_ATOMS: atom_id res chain seq x y z
N VAL A 1 -4.25 15.13 1.24
CA VAL A 1 -4.76 13.82 0.73
C VAL A 1 -3.85 12.65 1.11
N PHE A 2 -2.51 12.79 1.08
CA PHE A 2 -1.58 11.71 1.46
C PHE A 2 -1.81 11.15 2.88
N TRP A 3 -2.10 12.03 3.85
CA TRP A 3 -2.44 11.64 5.22
C TRP A 3 -3.68 10.74 5.29
N THR A 4 -4.71 11.03 4.47
CA THR A 4 -5.96 10.28 4.43
C THR A 4 -5.77 8.88 3.86
N ILE A 5 -4.87 8.71 2.89
CA ILE A 5 -4.52 7.42 2.31
C ILE A 5 -3.72 6.59 3.33
N PHE A 6 -2.74 7.23 3.98
CA PHE A 6 -1.95 6.58 5.03
C PHE A 6 -2.81 6.11 6.21
N ASP A 7 -3.73 6.95 6.68
CA ASP A 7 -4.68 6.62 7.76
C ASP A 7 -5.59 5.43 7.41
N GLY A 8 -6.02 5.32 6.14
CA GLY A 8 -6.81 4.18 5.65
C GLY A 8 -6.04 2.85 5.69
N HIS A 9 -4.77 2.84 5.28
CA HIS A 9 -3.93 1.65 5.36
C HIS A 9 -3.59 1.26 6.81
N VAL A 10 -3.37 2.25 7.68
CA VAL A 10 -3.11 2.02 9.11
C VAL A 10 -4.34 1.45 9.81
N THR A 11 -5.53 2.00 9.55
CA THR A 11 -6.80 1.50 10.10
C THR A 11 -7.05 0.04 9.69
N ALA A 12 -6.75 -0.31 8.43
CA ALA A 12 -6.88 -1.68 7.94
C ALA A 12 -5.84 -2.64 8.56
N LEU A 13 -4.63 -2.19 8.86
CA LEU A 13 -3.65 -2.97 9.62
C LEU A 13 -4.12 -3.23 11.06
N VAL A 14 -4.70 -2.22 11.71
CA VAL A 14 -5.29 -2.36 13.05
C VAL A 14 -6.44 -3.36 13.03
N ALA A 15 -7.34 -3.27 12.04
CA ALA A 15 -8.41 -4.24 11.86
C ALA A 15 -7.84 -5.66 11.68
N GLY A 16 -6.86 -5.85 10.79
CA GLY A 16 -6.18 -7.13 10.60
C GLY A 16 -5.57 -7.69 11.89
N PHE A 17 -4.98 -6.84 12.72
CA PHE A 17 -4.40 -7.22 14.01
C PHE A 17 -5.46 -7.67 15.03
N VAL A 18 -6.58 -6.96 15.11
CA VAL A 18 -7.71 -7.34 15.97
C VAL A 18 -8.26 -8.70 15.54
N ILE A 19 -8.48 -8.91 14.25
CA ILE A 19 -9.03 -10.17 13.74
C ILE A 19 -8.00 -11.31 13.87
N ARG A 20 -6.69 -11.03 13.80
CA ARG A 20 -5.62 -12.00 14.10
C ARG A 20 -5.65 -12.45 15.56
N ALA A 21 -5.85 -11.52 16.50
CA ALA A 21 -5.85 -11.79 17.94
C ALA A 21 -7.11 -12.56 18.39
N TYR A 22 -8.28 -12.15 17.92
CA TYR A 22 -9.56 -12.72 18.34
C TYR A 22 -10.15 -13.77 17.38
N GLY A 23 -9.62 -13.90 16.16
CA GLY A 23 -10.08 -14.88 15.18
C GLY A 23 -9.65 -16.31 15.51
N SER A 24 -10.32 -17.30 14.92
CA SER A 24 -10.05 -18.73 15.11
C SER A 24 -9.77 -19.43 13.77
N GLY A 25 -8.93 -20.47 13.82
CA GLY A 25 -8.60 -21.39 12.72
C GLY A 25 -8.32 -20.70 11.37
N PRO A 26 -9.25 -20.73 10.39
CA PRO A 26 -9.07 -20.12 9.06
C PRO A 26 -8.91 -18.60 9.10
N VAL A 27 -9.61 -17.92 10.01
CA VAL A 27 -9.64 -16.45 10.09
C VAL A 27 -8.29 -15.90 10.54
N ARG A 28 -7.54 -16.64 11.37
CA ARG A 28 -6.16 -16.30 11.73
C ARG A 28 -5.22 -16.34 10.53
N GLY A 29 -5.45 -17.27 9.59
CA GLY A 29 -4.70 -17.39 8.33
C GLY A 29 -5.01 -16.24 7.38
N PHE A 30 -6.28 -15.89 7.22
CA PHE A 30 -6.73 -14.71 6.49
C PHE A 30 -6.15 -13.41 7.06
N ALA A 31 -6.15 -13.26 8.39
CA ALA A 31 -5.62 -12.07 9.03
C ALA A 31 -4.11 -11.90 8.78
N THR A 32 -3.32 -12.98 8.79
CA THR A 32 -1.89 -12.92 8.46
C THR A 32 -1.63 -12.51 7.01
N THR A 33 -2.37 -13.05 6.04
CA THR A 33 -2.19 -12.68 4.63
C THR A 33 -2.61 -11.25 4.38
N LEU A 34 -3.68 -10.79 5.03
CA LEU A 34 -4.13 -9.40 4.97
C LEU A 34 -3.04 -8.43 5.47
N ILE A 35 -2.46 -8.70 6.64
CA ILE A 35 -1.39 -7.85 7.21
C ILE A 35 -0.18 -7.78 6.26
N ILE A 36 0.28 -8.93 5.74
CA ILE A 36 1.41 -8.99 4.81
C ILE A 36 1.09 -8.25 3.50
N GLY A 37 -0.13 -8.41 2.98
CA GLY A 37 -0.59 -7.73 1.77
C GLY A 37 -0.66 -6.21 1.93
N LEU A 38 -1.10 -5.71 3.08
CA LEU A 38 -1.11 -4.28 3.37
C LEU A 38 0.30 -3.69 3.46
N LEU A 39 1.23 -4.37 4.12
CA LEU A 39 2.63 -3.93 4.18
C LEU A 39 3.27 -3.90 2.78
N ALA A 40 3.04 -4.94 1.98
CA ALA A 40 3.50 -5.00 0.59
C ALA A 40 2.89 -3.89 -0.27
N SER A 41 1.61 -3.56 -0.07
CA SER A 41 0.92 -2.49 -0.78
C SER A 41 1.48 -1.10 -0.42
N MET A 42 1.74 -0.84 0.86
CA MET A 42 2.39 0.41 1.30
C MET A 42 3.80 0.55 0.71
N PHE A 43 4.59 -0.52 0.70
CA PHE A 43 5.91 -0.55 0.08
C PHE A 43 5.82 -0.27 -1.43
N THR A 44 4.90 -0.94 -2.12
CA THR A 44 4.64 -0.76 -3.56
C THR A 44 4.25 0.69 -3.85
N SER A 45 3.38 1.31 -3.05
CA SER A 45 2.96 2.69 -3.27
C SER A 45 4.10 3.72 -3.14
N ILE A 46 5.18 3.42 -2.42
CA ILE A 46 6.33 4.32 -2.30
C ILE A 46 7.36 4.04 -3.39
N VAL A 47 7.70 2.76 -3.59
CA VAL A 47 8.78 2.35 -4.49
C VAL A 47 8.31 2.26 -5.94
N VAL A 48 7.18 1.59 -6.17
CA VAL A 48 6.66 1.35 -7.52
C VAL A 48 6.06 2.61 -8.12
N THR A 49 5.42 3.48 -7.34
CA THR A 49 4.95 4.78 -7.86
C THR A 49 6.13 5.65 -8.32
N ARG A 50 7.25 5.69 -7.57
CA ARG A 50 8.45 6.41 -8.01
C ARG A 50 9.08 5.78 -9.25
N ALA A 51 9.28 4.46 -9.23
CA ALA A 51 9.88 3.73 -10.34
C ALA A 51 9.05 3.84 -11.63
N ILE A 52 7.72 3.74 -11.55
CA ILE A 52 6.82 3.90 -12.71
C ILE A 52 6.88 5.33 -13.22
N VAL A 53 6.80 6.33 -12.34
CA VAL A 53 6.86 7.75 -12.76
C VAL A 53 8.18 8.04 -13.47
N GLU A 54 9.31 7.60 -12.89
CA GLU A 54 10.63 7.81 -13.45
C GLU A 54 10.83 7.05 -14.78
N TRP A 55 10.32 5.82 -14.88
CA TRP A 55 10.32 5.05 -16.12
C TRP A 55 9.46 5.70 -17.21
N PHE A 56 8.28 6.23 -16.87
CA PHE A 56 7.37 6.88 -17.81
C PHE A 56 7.87 8.25 -18.28
N VAL A 57 8.57 8.99 -17.40
CA VAL A 57 9.27 10.24 -17.74
C VAL A 57 10.47 9.96 -18.65
N SER A 58 11.27 8.92 -18.35
CA SER A 58 12.43 8.50 -19.12
C SER A 58 12.10 8.04 -20.55
N HIS A 59 10.98 7.33 -20.74
CA HIS A 59 10.53 6.87 -22.07
C HIS A 59 9.81 7.95 -22.91
N GLY A 60 9.95 9.24 -22.54
CA GLY A 60 9.61 10.36 -23.42
C GLY A 60 8.12 10.67 -23.58
N ARG A 61 7.23 10.15 -22.73
CA ARG A 61 5.78 10.39 -22.87
C ARG A 61 5.22 11.52 -22.01
N LEU A 62 5.95 12.05 -21.02
CA LEU A 62 5.44 13.12 -20.13
C LEU A 62 6.51 14.14 -19.69
N HIS A 63 7.29 14.70 -20.62
CA HIS A 63 8.23 15.81 -20.33
C HIS A 63 7.53 17.12 -19.90
N LYS A 64 6.19 17.17 -19.89
CA LYS A 64 5.39 18.40 -19.68
C LYS A 64 4.62 18.47 -18.35
N ALA A 65 4.60 17.40 -17.56
CA ALA A 65 3.78 17.33 -16.34
C ALA A 65 4.56 17.60 -15.03
N VAL A 66 5.90 17.72 -15.10
CA VAL A 66 6.81 17.84 -13.94
C VAL A 66 7.47 19.24 -13.86
N THR A 67 6.99 20.21 -14.66
CA THR A 67 7.48 21.60 -14.66
C THR A 67 6.53 22.59 -13.97
N PHE A 68 5.67 22.10 -13.05
CA PHE A 68 4.88 22.94 -12.13
C PHE A 68 4.87 22.33 -10.73
#